data_AF-C5FZ64-F1
#
_entry.id   AF-C5FZ64-F1
#
_cell.length_a   1.000
_cell.length_b   1.000
_cell.length_c   1.000
_cell.angle_alpha   90.00
_cell.angle_beta   90.00
_cell.angle_gamma   90.00
#
_symmetry.space_group_name_H-M   'P 1'
#
loop_
_entity.id
_entity.type
_entity.pdbx_description
1 polymer ?
#
loop_
_entity_poly.entity_id
_entity_poly.type
_entity_poly.pdbx_seq_one_letter_code
_entity_poly.pdbx_strand_id
1 'polypeptide(L)'
;MDDDYLAAPVSPPAIRYSGFHVPSFCFLVSSGSQHVVFDLGIRPDWRKYAPKVVSIIEETTVITPGSDVASVLESDGSGLNIRREEISFDDGLEIGRFRAMDFFGDGSFYLLDAPGLAEGHLCALARTTADPYRDAAKETVGKIQEFDVLDNVL
;
A
#
# COMPACT_ATOMS: atom_id res chain seq x y z
N MET A 1 19.89 52.62 -32.45
CA MET A 1 19.58 51.26 -32.89
C MET A 1 20.84 50.48 -32.66
N ASP A 2 20.80 49.59 -31.68
CA ASP A 2 21.34 48.22 -31.74
C ASP A 2 21.24 47.67 -30.31
N ASP A 3 20.03 47.17 -30.02
CA ASP A 3 19.70 46.37 -28.84
C ASP A 3 20.26 44.96 -29.06
N ASP A 4 21.51 44.74 -28.66
CA ASP A 4 22.10 43.41 -28.67
C ASP A 4 21.51 42.55 -27.55
N TYR A 5 20.78 41.53 -27.99
CA TYR A 5 20.15 40.46 -27.24
C TYR A 5 21.07 39.88 -26.15
N LEU A 6 20.78 40.19 -24.88
CA LEU A 6 21.16 39.35 -23.75
C LEU A 6 20.32 38.07 -23.82
N ALA A 7 20.85 37.03 -24.48
CA ALA A 7 20.28 35.69 -24.37
C ALA A 7 20.36 35.24 -22.90
N ALA A 8 19.20 34.97 -22.30
CA ALA A 8 19.13 34.38 -20.97
C ALA A 8 19.94 33.06 -20.94
N PRO A 9 20.63 32.73 -19.83
CA PRO A 9 21.39 31.50 -19.75
C PRO A 9 20.46 30.32 -20.01
N VAL A 10 20.75 29.55 -21.06
CA VAL A 10 20.13 28.26 -21.33
C VAL A 10 20.46 27.39 -20.12
N SER A 11 19.48 27.20 -19.23
CA SER A 11 19.57 26.25 -18.14
C SER A 11 19.95 24.88 -18.74
N PRO A 12 20.96 24.17 -18.19
CA PRO A 12 21.30 22.85 -18.68
C PRO A 12 20.03 21.99 -18.72
N PRO A 13 19.86 21.11 -19.72
CA PRO A 13 18.70 20.22 -19.74
C PRO A 13 18.64 19.53 -18.38
N ALA A 14 17.56 19.79 -17.64
CA ALA A 14 17.33 19.14 -16.37
C ALA A 14 17.54 17.65 -16.61
N ILE A 15 18.50 17.06 -15.89
CA ILE A 15 18.72 15.62 -15.95
C ILE A 15 17.36 15.01 -15.66
N ARG A 16 16.73 14.47 -16.71
CA ARG A 16 15.40 13.90 -16.64
C ARG A 16 15.58 12.68 -15.77
N TYR A 17 15.20 12.80 -14.50
CA TYR A 17 15.24 11.69 -13.58
C TYR A 17 14.47 10.56 -14.24
N SER A 18 15.15 9.47 -14.62
CA SER A 18 14.47 8.25 -15.03
C SER A 18 13.90 7.69 -13.74
N GLY A 19 12.65 8.04 -13.44
CA GLY A 19 11.96 7.70 -12.19
C GLY A 19 12.27 6.30 -11.69
N PHE A 20 12.26 6.12 -10.36
CA PHE A 20 12.41 4.80 -9.79
C PHE A 20 11.27 3.90 -10.27
N HIS A 21 11.61 2.74 -10.83
CA HIS A 21 10.63 1.69 -11.05
C HIS A 21 10.34 1.01 -9.71
N VAL A 22 9.34 1.51 -8.99
CA VAL A 22 8.86 0.88 -7.76
C VAL A 22 7.74 -0.10 -8.13
N PRO A 23 7.94 -1.42 -7.97
CA PRO A 23 6.86 -2.37 -8.16
C PRO A 23 5.77 -2.16 -7.10
N SER A 24 4.52 -2.23 -7.52
CA SER A 24 3.36 -2.31 -6.62
C SER A 24 2.94 -3.77 -6.53
N PHE A 25 2.91 -4.30 -5.32
CA PHE A 25 2.54 -5.69 -5.04
C PHE A 25 1.19 -5.75 -4.35
N CYS A 26 0.42 -6.79 -4.63
CA CYS A 26 -0.79 -7.13 -3.90
C CYS A 26 -0.62 -8.52 -3.33
N PHE A 27 -1.02 -8.73 -2.07
CA PHE A 27 -0.79 -9.98 -1.37
C PHE A 27 -2.13 -10.66 -1.03
N LEU A 28 -2.27 -11.92 -1.42
CA LEU A 28 -3.35 -12.77 -0.92
C LEU A 28 -2.88 -13.48 0.36
N VAL A 29 -3.55 -13.21 1.48
CA VAL A 29 -3.31 -13.87 2.76
C VAL A 29 -4.49 -14.79 3.06
N SER A 30 -4.21 -16.02 3.44
CA SER A 30 -5.23 -17.06 3.67
C SER A 30 -5.01 -17.78 4.98
N SER A 31 -6.09 -17.97 5.75
CA SER A 31 -6.13 -18.87 6.92
C SER A 31 -7.44 -19.65 6.88
N GLY A 32 -7.36 -20.98 6.83
CA GLY A 32 -8.53 -21.84 6.68
C GLY A 32 -9.34 -21.50 5.41
N SER A 33 -10.62 -21.17 5.60
CA SER A 33 -11.55 -20.76 4.53
C SER A 33 -11.68 -19.24 4.37
N GLN A 34 -10.91 -18.46 5.14
CA GLN A 34 -10.94 -17.01 5.07
C GLN A 34 -9.75 -16.52 4.24
N HIS A 35 -10.01 -15.53 3.40
CA HIS A 35 -9.05 -14.97 2.46
C HIS A 35 -9.17 -13.46 2.46
N VAL A 36 -8.03 -12.76 2.44
CA VAL A 36 -7.96 -11.31 2.31
C VAL A 36 -6.90 -10.94 1.27
N VAL A 37 -7.23 -9.99 0.39
CA VAL A 37 -6.26 -9.36 -0.50
C VAL A 37 -5.87 -8.02 0.11
N PHE A 38 -4.58 -7.87 0.42
CA PHE A 38 -4.02 -6.64 0.98
C PHE A 38 -3.28 -5.86 -0.11
N ASP A 39 -3.54 -4.55 -0.14
CA ASP A 39 -3.26 -3.64 -1.26
C ASP A 39 -4.02 -4.03 -2.55
N LEU A 40 -4.31 -3.03 -3.39
CA LEU A 40 -4.94 -3.19 -4.70
C LEU A 40 -4.15 -2.48 -5.81
N GLY A 41 -3.05 -1.82 -5.43
CA GLY A 41 -2.24 -1.02 -6.33
C GLY A 41 -2.91 0.29 -6.72
N ILE A 42 -2.42 0.87 -7.83
CA ILE A 42 -2.89 2.17 -8.30
C ILE A 42 -4.11 1.99 -9.20
N ARG A 43 -5.18 2.73 -8.88
CA ARG A 43 -6.41 2.77 -9.70
C ARG A 43 -6.10 3.19 -11.14
N PRO A 44 -6.79 2.62 -12.15
CA PRO A 44 -6.61 3.02 -13.54
C PRO A 44 -6.94 4.50 -13.79
N ASP A 45 -7.86 5.06 -13.01
CA ASP A 45 -8.28 6.45 -13.09
C ASP A 45 -7.57 7.37 -12.08
N TRP A 46 -6.32 7.03 -11.69
CA TRP A 46 -5.49 7.78 -10.74
C TRP A 46 -5.36 9.29 -11.03
N ARG A 47 -5.56 9.73 -12.27
CA ARG A 47 -5.61 11.16 -12.63
C ARG A 47 -6.77 11.93 -11.98
N LYS A 48 -7.75 11.23 -11.40
CA LYS A 48 -8.83 11.82 -10.60
C LYS A 48 -8.45 12.05 -9.15
N TYR A 49 -7.28 11.58 -8.70
CA TYR A 49 -6.79 11.89 -7.35
C TYR A 49 -6.51 13.39 -7.19
N ALA A 50 -6.30 13.81 -5.94
CA ALA A 50 -5.90 15.18 -5.64
C ALA A 50 -4.64 15.57 -6.45
N PRO A 51 -4.51 16.83 -6.91
CA PRO A 51 -3.42 17.25 -7.79
C PRO A 51 -2.01 16.90 -7.26
N LYS A 52 -1.82 16.94 -5.94
CA LYS A 52 -0.54 16.59 -5.33
C LYS A 52 -0.19 15.11 -5.47
N VAL A 53 -1.18 14.22 -5.35
CA VAL A 53 -0.99 12.78 -5.55
C VAL A 53 -0.71 12.48 -7.02
N VAL A 54 -1.43 13.13 -7.93
CA VAL A 54 -1.20 13.00 -9.39
C VAL A 54 0.23 13.41 -9.76
N SER A 55 0.72 14.55 -9.26
CA SER A 55 2.11 15.01 -9.50
C SER A 55 3.15 14.01 -8.99
N ILE A 56 2.94 13.42 -7.81
CA ILE A 56 3.85 12.38 -7.29
C ILE A 56 3.85 11.16 -8.22
N ILE A 57 2.67 10.64 -8.59
CA ILE A 57 2.57 9.48 -9.48
C ILE A 57 3.25 9.75 -10.83
N GLU A 58 3.06 10.94 -11.42
CA GLU A 58 3.71 11.35 -12.68
C GLU A 58 5.23 11.40 -12.58
N GLU A 59 5.77 11.82 -11.43
CA GLU A 59 7.20 11.95 -11.19
C GLU A 59 7.86 10.61 -10.81
N THR A 60 7.15 9.73 -10.10
CA THR A 60 7.75 8.56 -9.44
C THR A 60 7.32 7.22 -10.00
N THR A 61 6.28 7.15 -10.83
CA THR A 61 5.66 5.85 -11.13
C THR A 61 5.35 5.66 -12.61
N VAL A 62 5.81 4.54 -13.16
CA VAL A 62 5.39 4.06 -14.48
C VAL A 62 4.14 3.21 -14.32
N ILE A 63 3.00 3.72 -14.79
CA ILE A 63 1.74 2.98 -14.79
C ILE A 63 1.60 2.21 -16.10
N THR A 64 1.65 0.88 -16.02
CA THR A 64 1.41 0.01 -17.17
C THR A 64 -0.10 -0.10 -17.42
N PRO A 65 -0.59 0.14 -18.65
CA PRO A 65 -2.00 -0.06 -18.99
C PRO A 65 -2.42 -1.53 -18.79
N GLY A 66 -3.58 -1.76 -18.19
CA GLY A 66 -4.13 -3.08 -17.94
C GLY A 66 -5.29 -3.06 -16.95
N SER A 67 -5.80 -4.24 -16.60
CA SER A 67 -6.78 -4.39 -15.52
C SER A 67 -6.09 -4.33 -14.17
N ASP A 68 -6.58 -3.47 -13.28
CA ASP A 68 -6.14 -3.45 -11.88
C ASP A 68 -6.79 -4.59 -11.07
N VAL A 69 -6.23 -4.87 -9.88
CA VAL A 69 -6.70 -5.96 -9.01
C VAL A 69 -8.14 -5.73 -8.55
N ALA A 70 -8.53 -4.49 -8.24
CA ALA A 70 -9.89 -4.20 -7.79
C ALA A 70 -10.92 -4.50 -8.88
N SER A 71 -10.66 -4.10 -10.12
CA SER A 71 -11.52 -4.41 -11.27
C SER A 71 -11.61 -5.91 -11.54
N VAL A 72 -10.51 -6.66 -11.39
CA VAL A 72 -10.52 -8.13 -11.52
C VAL A 72 -11.41 -8.77 -10.45
N LEU A 73 -11.30 -8.32 -9.19
CA LEU A 73 -12.11 -8.81 -8.08
C LEU A 73 -13.60 -8.46 -8.26
N GLU A 74 -13.92 -7.26 -8.75
CA GLU A 74 -15.31 -6.84 -9.02
C GLU A 74 -16.00 -7.65 -10.12
N SER A 75 -15.24 -8.05 -11.15
CA SER A 75 -15.81 -8.79 -12.27
C SER A 75 -16.38 -10.16 -11.86
N ASP A 76 -16.00 -10.65 -10.66
CA ASP A 76 -16.39 -11.91 -10.03
C ASP A 76 -16.71 -13.05 -11.00
N GLY A 77 -15.79 -13.33 -11.94
CA GLY A 77 -15.88 -14.51 -12.80
C GLY A 77 -15.58 -15.83 -12.08
N SER A 78 -15.31 -15.77 -10.77
CA SER A 78 -14.75 -16.86 -9.98
C SER A 78 -15.81 -17.68 -9.23
N GLY A 79 -16.96 -17.09 -8.92
CA GLY A 79 -17.99 -17.69 -8.08
C GLY A 79 -17.58 -17.81 -6.60
N LEU A 80 -16.53 -17.11 -6.18
CA LEU A 80 -16.02 -17.10 -4.80
C LEU A 80 -16.81 -16.18 -3.87
N ASN A 81 -17.84 -15.50 -4.37
CA ASN A 81 -18.70 -14.59 -3.60
C ASN A 81 -17.87 -13.50 -2.89
N ILE A 82 -17.07 -12.79 -3.68
CA ILE A 82 -16.19 -11.72 -3.20
C ILE A 82 -17.06 -10.58 -2.67
N ARG A 83 -16.90 -10.21 -1.40
CA ARG A 83 -17.62 -9.10 -0.76
C ARG A 83 -16.69 -7.95 -0.43
N ARG A 84 -17.21 -6.73 -0.54
CA ARG A 84 -16.59 -5.52 0.01
C ARG A 84 -17.35 -5.13 1.26
N GLU A 85 -16.64 -5.07 2.36
CA GLU A 85 -17.17 -4.64 3.64
C GLU A 85 -16.24 -3.57 4.19
N GLU A 86 -16.84 -2.56 4.82
CA GLU A 86 -16.07 -1.54 5.53
C GLU A 86 -15.57 -2.16 6.84
N ILE A 87 -14.27 -2.03 7.08
CA ILE A 87 -13.64 -2.56 8.29
C ILE A 87 -13.99 -1.65 9.46
N SER A 88 -14.48 -2.23 10.56
CA SER A 88 -14.63 -1.54 11.85
C SER A 88 -13.51 -1.97 12.80
N PHE A 89 -13.14 -1.04 13.69
CA PHE A 89 -12.13 -1.24 14.75
C PHE A 89 -12.75 -1.03 16.15
N ASP A 90 -14.04 -1.29 16.29
CA ASP A 90 -14.80 -0.97 17.50
C ASP A 90 -14.73 -2.06 18.59
N ASP A 91 -14.03 -3.17 18.32
CA ASP A 91 -13.86 -4.30 19.24
C ASP A 91 -12.90 -4.00 20.42
N GLY A 92 -12.29 -2.81 20.44
CA GLY A 92 -11.43 -2.34 21.53
C GLY A 92 -10.04 -2.99 21.59
N LEU A 93 -9.66 -3.78 20.58
CA LEU A 93 -8.32 -4.35 20.47
C LEU A 93 -7.31 -3.28 20.03
N GLU A 94 -6.16 -3.23 20.69
CA GLU A 94 -5.05 -2.33 20.37
C GLU A 94 -3.73 -3.09 20.27
N ILE A 95 -2.92 -2.75 19.26
CA ILE A 95 -1.52 -3.18 19.15
C ILE A 95 -0.65 -1.93 19.19
N GLY A 96 0.13 -1.79 20.26
CA GLY A 96 0.85 -0.55 20.55
C GLY A 96 -0.12 0.59 20.80
N ARG A 97 -0.16 1.58 19.90
CA ARG A 97 -1.07 2.75 19.95
C ARG A 97 -2.16 2.73 18.89
N PHE A 98 -2.22 1.67 18.08
CA PHE A 98 -3.11 1.59 16.94
C PHE A 98 -4.29 0.69 17.28
N ARG A 99 -5.49 1.12 16.89
CA ARG A 99 -6.66 0.24 16.93
C ARG A 99 -6.42 -0.90 15.95
N ALA A 100 -6.79 -2.10 16.35
CA ALA A 100 -6.48 -3.31 15.61
C ALA A 100 -7.72 -4.20 15.48
N MET A 101 -7.75 -5.00 14.42
CA MET A 101 -8.74 -6.05 14.21
C MET A 101 -8.00 -7.35 13.89
N ASP A 102 -8.29 -8.42 14.63
CA ASP A 102 -7.84 -9.77 14.30
C ASP A 102 -8.74 -10.35 13.20
N PHE A 103 -8.27 -10.31 11.95
CA PHE A 103 -9.12 -10.63 10.80
C PHE A 103 -9.52 -12.12 10.75
N PHE A 104 -8.63 -13.01 11.18
CA PHE A 104 -8.90 -14.46 11.21
C PHE A 104 -9.41 -14.95 12.57
N GLY A 105 -9.25 -14.16 13.63
CA GLY A 105 -9.67 -14.52 14.99
C GLY A 105 -8.75 -15.54 15.67
N ASP A 106 -7.63 -15.91 15.06
CA ASP A 106 -6.62 -16.85 15.57
C ASP A 106 -5.30 -16.14 15.94
N GLY A 107 -5.28 -14.81 15.87
CA GLY A 107 -4.14 -13.94 16.12
C GLY A 107 -3.02 -14.03 15.08
N SER A 108 -3.25 -14.65 13.92
CA SER A 108 -2.23 -14.79 12.88
C SER A 108 -2.10 -13.55 11.97
N PHE A 109 -3.14 -12.72 11.86
CA PHE A 109 -3.15 -11.56 10.99
C PHE A 109 -4.04 -10.44 11.53
N TYR A 110 -3.44 -9.25 11.70
CA TYR A 110 -4.12 -8.08 12.20
C TYR A 110 -4.15 -6.97 11.16
N LEU A 111 -5.30 -6.31 11.00
CA LEU A 111 -5.40 -5.01 10.35
C LEU A 111 -5.26 -3.92 11.39
N LEU A 112 -4.56 -2.84 11.06
CA LEU A 112 -4.33 -1.71 11.94
C LEU A 112 -4.88 -0.43 11.32
N ASP A 113 -5.66 0.31 12.11
CA ASP A 113 -5.94 1.72 11.85
C ASP A 113 -4.67 2.53 12.16
N ALA A 114 -3.91 2.84 11.12
CA ALA A 114 -2.58 3.43 11.20
C ALA A 114 -2.59 4.83 10.55
N PRO A 115 -3.32 5.81 11.11
CA PRO A 115 -3.42 7.14 10.53
C PRO A 115 -2.03 7.77 10.43
N GLY A 116 -1.70 8.23 9.22
CA GLY A 116 -0.37 8.71 8.86
C GLY A 116 -0.42 9.56 7.59
N LEU A 117 0.27 9.12 6.53
CA LEU A 117 0.39 9.84 5.26
C LEU A 117 -0.97 10.22 4.64
N ALA A 118 -2.02 9.45 4.92
CA ALA A 118 -3.39 9.70 4.51
C ALA A 118 -4.40 9.31 5.61
N GLU A 119 -5.54 10.00 5.63
CA GLU A 119 -6.71 9.59 6.41
C GLU A 119 -7.20 8.21 5.93
N GLY A 120 -7.52 7.32 6.86
CA GLY A 120 -7.89 5.93 6.57
C GLY A 120 -6.72 5.03 6.11
N HIS A 121 -5.47 5.44 6.33
CA HIS A 121 -4.32 4.57 6.04
C HIS A 121 -4.34 3.33 6.94
N LEU A 122 -4.26 2.17 6.31
CA LEU A 122 -4.28 0.87 6.96
C LEU A 122 -2.92 0.19 6.81
N CYS A 123 -2.46 -0.42 7.88
CA CYS A 123 -1.35 -1.36 7.85
C CYS A 123 -1.84 -2.77 8.20
N ALA A 124 -1.04 -3.78 7.90
CA ALA A 124 -1.28 -5.15 8.32
C ALA A 124 -0.08 -5.72 9.06
N LEU A 125 -0.33 -6.53 10.09
CA LEU A 125 0.68 -7.32 10.78
C LEU A 125 0.36 -8.80 10.62
N ALA A 126 1.29 -9.55 10.03
CA ALA A 126 1.22 -11.00 9.95
C ALA A 126 2.17 -11.63 10.96
N ARG A 127 1.65 -12.54 11.81
CA ARG A 127 2.48 -13.33 12.72
C ARG A 127 3.13 -14.48 11.93
N THR A 128 4.46 -14.50 11.90
CA THR A 128 5.27 -15.49 11.16
C THR A 128 5.92 -16.54 12.05
N THR A 129 5.48 -16.69 13.30
CA THR A 129 6.09 -17.65 14.23
C THR A 129 5.85 -19.09 13.79
N ALA A 130 6.88 -19.93 13.94
CA ALA A 130 6.79 -21.36 13.65
C ALA A 130 5.93 -22.15 14.67
N ASP A 131 5.62 -21.53 15.83
CA ASP A 131 4.85 -22.12 16.92
C ASP A 131 3.56 -21.29 17.16
N PRO A 132 2.36 -21.88 16.98
CA PRO A 132 1.08 -21.18 17.10
C PRO A 132 0.61 -20.97 18.55
N TYR A 133 1.31 -21.49 19.57
CA TYR A 133 0.79 -21.54 20.96
C TYR A 133 1.41 -20.53 21.95
N ARG A 134 2.26 -19.60 21.48
CA ARG A 134 2.80 -18.53 22.35
C ARG A 134 1.89 -17.30 22.35
N ASP A 135 1.40 -16.93 23.53
CA ASP A 135 0.73 -15.65 23.83
C ASP A 135 1.67 -14.48 23.49
N ALA A 136 1.62 -13.99 22.25
CA ALA A 136 2.69 -13.13 21.73
C ALA A 136 2.23 -11.87 21.00
N ALA A 137 0.97 -11.42 21.07
CA ALA A 137 0.60 -10.12 20.47
C ALA A 137 1.50 -8.96 20.97
N LYS A 138 2.02 -9.05 22.20
CA LYS A 138 3.01 -8.11 22.77
C LYS A 138 4.48 -8.43 22.41
N GLU A 139 4.80 -9.66 22.04
CA GLU A 139 6.17 -10.11 21.71
C GLU A 139 6.47 -10.06 20.19
N THR A 140 5.45 -10.12 19.33
CA THR A 140 5.56 -10.09 17.85
C THR A 140 6.17 -8.79 17.32
N VAL A 141 6.13 -7.70 18.09
CA VAL A 141 6.82 -6.44 17.77
C VAL A 141 8.33 -6.64 17.56
N GLY A 142 8.94 -7.68 18.14
CA GLY A 142 10.36 -8.00 17.99
C GLY A 142 10.78 -8.60 16.65
N LYS A 143 9.83 -8.97 15.77
CA LYS A 143 10.12 -9.54 14.43
C LYS A 143 9.21 -8.94 13.34
N ILE A 144 8.79 -7.69 13.49
CA ILE A 144 8.15 -6.99 12.39
C ILE A 144 9.21 -6.82 11.31
N GLN A 145 9.08 -7.56 10.22
CA GLN A 145 9.81 -7.29 9.01
C GLN A 145 8.97 -6.28 8.23
N GLU A 146 9.35 -5.01 8.34
CA GLU A 146 8.85 -3.98 7.45
C GLU A 146 9.30 -4.36 6.03
N PHE A 147 8.35 -4.61 5.14
CA PHE A 147 8.64 -4.73 3.72
C PHE A 147 8.47 -3.34 3.13
N ASP A 148 9.41 -2.44 3.42
CA ASP A 148 9.54 -1.22 2.63
C ASP A 148 10.29 -1.58 1.34
N VAL A 149 9.72 -1.19 0.20
CA VAL A 149 10.33 -1.41 -1.11
C VAL A 149 11.63 -0.59 -1.23
N LEU A 150 11.87 0.36 -0.33
CA LEU A 150 13.07 1.18 -0.27
C LEU A 150 14.29 0.51 0.37
N ASP A 151 14.15 -0.61 1.07
CA ASP A 151 15.28 -1.27 1.77
C ASP A 151 16.26 -2.02 0.85
N ASN A 152 15.98 -2.11 -0.46
CA ASN A 152 16.84 -2.79 -1.44
C ASN A 152 17.68 -1.83 -2.32
N VAL A 153 17.82 -0.56 -1.93
CA VAL A 153 18.66 0.40 -2.67
C VAL A 153 19.59 1.16 -1.73
N LEU A 154 20.59 0.46 -1.20
CA LEU A 154 21.88 1.01 -0.78
C LEU A 154 23.01 0.06 -1.19
#